data_AF-I2AKP4-F1
#
_entry.id   AF-I2AKP4-F1
#
_cell.length_a   1.000
_cell.length_b   1.000
_cell.length_c   1.000
_cell.angle_alpha   90.00
_cell.angle_beta   90.00
_cell.angle_gamma   90.00
#
_symmetry.space_group_name_H-M   'P 1'
#
loop_
_entity.id
_entity.type
_entity.pdbx_description
1 polymer ?
#
loop_
_entity_poly.entity_id
_entity_poly.type
_entity_poly.pdbx_seq_one_letter_code
_entity_poly.pdbx_strand_id
1 'polypeptide(L)'
;MFDRAAQHGSPAVDFFGTQLTLPPEGRFGSVASAQRYVDDVLALPAVRSRWPGVAPLRVRPRRAATAAHYENQDGAGVIAVPDRDTADWALRELVMLHEVAHHLCRAEPPHGREFVATICELTELVMGPEVGHVLRVVYAKEGVR
;
A
#
# COMPACT_ATOMS: atom_id res chain seq x y z
N MET A 1 -11.17 5.54 -0.37
CA MET A 1 -11.01 6.76 0.47
C MET A 1 -10.52 7.94 -0.36
N PHE A 2 -9.36 7.84 -1.00
CA PHE A 2 -8.80 8.90 -1.87
C PHE A 2 -9.76 9.36 -2.98
N ASP A 3 -10.55 8.47 -3.58
CA ASP A 3 -11.54 8.90 -4.59
C ASP A 3 -12.62 9.83 -4.00
N ARG A 4 -13.01 9.62 -2.74
CA ARG A 4 -13.94 10.52 -2.04
C ARG A 4 -13.27 11.85 -1.69
N ALA A 5 -12.00 11.82 -1.28
CA ALA A 5 -11.21 13.02 -1.01
C ALA A 5 -11.07 13.90 -2.27
N ALA A 6 -10.90 13.30 -3.45
CA ALA A 6 -10.70 14.03 -4.70
C ALA A 6 -11.98 14.67 -5.28
N GLN A 7 -13.19 14.27 -4.83
CA GLN A 7 -14.47 14.69 -5.43
C GLN A 7 -14.80 16.18 -5.25
N HIS A 8 -14.19 16.87 -4.28
CA HIS A 8 -14.59 18.23 -3.89
C HIS A 8 -13.59 19.32 -4.29
N GLY A 9 -12.62 19.02 -5.17
CA GLY A 9 -11.59 19.99 -5.59
C GLY A 9 -10.60 20.38 -4.48
N SER A 10 -10.75 19.80 -3.29
CA SER A 10 -9.85 19.87 -2.15
C SER A 10 -9.67 18.45 -1.62
N PRO A 11 -8.44 17.94 -1.39
CA PRO A 11 -8.21 16.59 -0.90
C PRO A 11 -8.52 16.43 0.60
N ALA A 12 -9.39 17.29 1.14
CA ALA A 12 -9.84 17.25 2.51
C ALA A 12 -10.96 16.21 2.70
N VAL A 13 -10.85 15.42 3.76
CA VAL A 13 -11.90 14.51 4.23
C VAL A 13 -12.34 14.90 5.63
N ASP A 14 -13.64 14.75 5.92
CA ASP A 14 -14.10 14.70 7.31
C ASP A 14 -13.74 13.34 7.89
N PHE A 15 -12.84 13.35 8.86
CA PHE A 15 -12.36 12.18 9.56
C PHE A 15 -12.66 12.36 11.05
N PHE A 16 -13.77 11.75 11.50
CA PHE A 16 -14.21 11.80 12.89
C PHE A 16 -14.46 13.21 13.43
N GLY A 17 -15.08 14.08 12.62
CA GLY A 17 -15.37 15.45 13.00
C GLY A 17 -14.14 16.37 12.94
N THR A 18 -13.02 15.87 12.41
CA THR A 18 -11.83 16.66 12.10
C THR A 18 -11.61 16.69 10.60
N GLN A 19 -11.29 17.87 10.05
CA GLN A 19 -10.90 17.98 8.65
C GLN A 19 -9.43 17.56 8.50
N LEU A 20 -9.19 16.56 7.67
CA LEU A 20 -7.85 16.06 7.35
C LEU A 20 -7.59 16.21 5.86
N THR A 21 -6.49 16.88 5.50
CA THR A 21 -6.04 16.99 4.10
C THR A 21 -5.15 15.80 3.77
N LEU A 22 -5.58 14.94 2.84
CA LEU A 22 -4.76 13.81 2.42
C LEU A 22 -3.74 14.23 1.36
N PRO A 23 -2.56 13.60 1.34
CA PRO A 23 -1.69 13.68 0.18
C PRO A 23 -2.39 13.10 -1.06
N PRO A 24 -2.00 13.51 -2.28
CA PRO A 24 -2.46 12.86 -3.49
C PRO A 24 -2.00 11.41 -3.52
N GLU A 25 -2.83 10.53 -4.08
CA GLU A 25 -2.46 9.13 -4.28
C GLU A 25 -1.88 8.94 -5.68
N GLY A 26 -0.71 8.29 -5.76
CA GLY A 26 -0.11 7.87 -7.01
C GLY A 26 -0.99 6.90 -7.80
N ARG A 27 -1.01 7.09 -9.13
CA ARG A 27 -1.66 6.18 -10.09
C ARG A 27 -0.64 5.78 -11.15
N PHE A 28 -0.40 4.49 -11.32
CA PHE A 28 0.61 4.00 -12.24
C PHE A 28 -0.02 3.71 -13.61
N GLY A 29 0.61 4.20 -14.67
CA GLY A 29 0.16 3.97 -16.05
C GLY A 29 0.54 2.59 -16.59
N SER A 30 1.38 1.83 -15.89
CA SER A 30 1.87 0.51 -16.32
C SER A 30 2.43 -0.31 -15.14
N VAL A 31 2.54 -1.62 -15.34
CA VAL A 31 3.27 -2.51 -14.42
C VAL A 31 4.73 -2.08 -14.27
N ALA A 32 5.38 -1.61 -15.34
CA ALA A 32 6.76 -1.15 -15.28
C ALA A 32 6.94 0.10 -14.39
N SER A 33 5.96 1.02 -14.39
CA SER A 33 5.97 2.16 -13.45
C SER A 33 5.72 1.72 -12.00
N ALA A 34 4.85 0.74 -11.79
CA ALA A 34 4.61 0.19 -10.45
C ALA A 34 5.86 -0.56 -9.91
N GLN A 35 6.57 -1.31 -10.76
CA GLN A 35 7.85 -1.93 -10.41
C GLN A 35 8.87 -0.90 -9.92
N ARG A 36 9.09 0.18 -10.69
CA ARG A 36 10.02 1.24 -10.29
C ARG A 36 9.64 1.87 -8.95
N TYR A 37 8.35 2.14 -8.76
CA TYR A 37 7.84 2.68 -7.50
C TYR A 37 8.12 1.74 -6.31
N VAL A 38 7.87 0.44 -6.47
CA VAL A 38 8.17 -0.55 -5.43
C VAL A 38 9.67 -0.62 -5.12
N ASP A 39 10.51 -0.59 -6.15
CA ASP A 39 11.97 -0.55 -5.98
C ASP A 39 12.41 0.71 -5.22
N ASP A 40 11.85 1.87 -5.57
CA ASP A 40 12.12 3.15 -4.91
C ASP A 40 11.68 3.14 -3.44
N VAL A 41 10.49 2.61 -3.13
CA VAL A 41 9.99 2.48 -1.75
C VAL A 41 10.93 1.60 -0.91
N LEU A 42 11.35 0.45 -1.43
CA LEU A 42 12.28 -0.44 -0.72
C LEU A 42 13.69 0.16 -0.60
N ALA A 43 14.05 1.10 -1.48
CA ALA A 43 15.32 1.82 -1.43
C ALA A 43 15.32 3.01 -0.44
N LEU A 44 14.15 3.50 0.01
CA LEU A 44 14.06 4.63 0.93
C LEU A 44 14.87 4.37 2.21
N PRO A 45 15.72 5.31 2.65
CA PRO A 45 16.56 5.12 3.85
C PRO A 45 15.76 4.77 5.11
N ALA A 46 14.60 5.41 5.32
CA ALA A 46 13.73 5.13 6.45
C ALA A 46 13.15 3.70 6.40
N VAL A 47 12.72 3.24 5.22
CA VAL A 47 12.22 1.88 5.01
C VAL A 47 13.34 0.86 5.25
N ARG A 48 14.54 1.07 4.69
CA ARG A 48 15.69 0.17 4.89
C ARG A 48 16.16 0.12 6.34
N SER A 49 16.10 1.25 7.06
CA SER A 49 16.44 1.29 8.48
C SER A 49 15.43 0.52 9.32
N ARG A 50 14.13 0.61 8.97
CA ARG A 50 13.05 -0.02 9.73
C ARG A 50 12.88 -1.51 9.44
N TRP A 51 13.07 -1.90 8.18
CA TRP A 51 13.04 -3.29 7.71
C TRP A 51 14.36 -3.62 7.00
N PRO A 52 15.41 -3.99 7.74
CA PRO A 52 16.70 -4.33 7.16
C PRO A 52 16.65 -5.69 6.45
N GLY A 53 17.46 -5.86 5.40
CA GLY A 53 17.66 -7.15 4.72
C GLY A 53 16.46 -7.66 3.91
N VAL A 54 15.54 -6.79 3.54
CA VAL A 54 14.38 -7.14 2.71
C VAL A 54 14.84 -7.60 1.32
N ALA A 55 14.30 -8.73 0.86
CA ALA A 55 14.60 -9.28 -0.46
C ALA A 55 14.01 -8.40 -1.58
N PRO A 56 14.51 -8.47 -2.82
CA PRO A 56 13.89 -7.79 -3.95
C PRO A 56 12.44 -8.25 -4.17
N LEU A 57 11.59 -7.32 -4.61
CA LEU A 57 10.18 -7.54 -4.90
C LEU A 57 9.88 -7.27 -6.37
N ARG A 58 9.25 -8.23 -7.05
CA ARG A 58 8.86 -8.09 -8.46
C ARG A 58 7.38 -7.76 -8.60
N VAL A 59 7.02 -6.97 -9.59
CA VAL A 59 5.63 -6.70 -9.98
C VAL A 59 5.40 -7.31 -11.36
N ARG A 60 4.34 -8.09 -11.51
CA ARG A 60 3.97 -8.73 -12.77
C ARG A 60 2.48 -8.57 -13.09
N PRO A 61 2.09 -8.57 -14.37
CA PRO A 61 0.68 -8.61 -14.73
C PRO A 61 0.06 -9.97 -14.36
N ARG A 62 -1.24 -9.96 -14.07
CA ARG A 62 -2.09 -11.16 -14.00
C ARG A 62 -3.40 -10.94 -14.74
N ARG A 63 -3.99 -12.04 -15.23
CA ARG A 63 -5.28 -12.01 -15.96
C ARG A 63 -6.51 -11.83 -15.08
N ALA A 64 -6.45 -12.30 -13.84
CA ALA A 64 -7.58 -12.20 -12.92
C ALA A 64 -7.70 -10.78 -12.36
N ALA A 65 -8.90 -10.20 -12.44
CA ALA A 65 -9.17 -8.80 -12.11
C ALA A 65 -9.68 -8.57 -10.67
N THR A 66 -9.76 -9.63 -9.85
CA THR A 66 -10.43 -9.56 -8.53
C THR A 66 -9.54 -9.05 -7.40
N ALA A 67 -8.22 -9.21 -7.51
CA ALA A 67 -7.28 -8.85 -6.45
C ALA A 67 -5.87 -8.57 -7.03
N ALA A 68 -5.14 -7.61 -6.45
CA ALA A 68 -3.70 -7.69 -6.41
C ALA A 68 -3.35 -8.63 -5.25
N HIS A 69 -2.23 -9.33 -5.33
CA HIS A 69 -1.74 -10.10 -4.19
C HIS A 69 -0.24 -10.29 -4.25
N TYR A 70 0.35 -10.29 -3.07
CA TYR A 70 1.69 -10.77 -2.79
C TYR A 70 1.74 -12.29 -2.74
N GLU A 71 2.78 -12.86 -3.33
CA GLU A 71 3.19 -14.25 -3.18
C GLU A 71 4.70 -14.32 -2.91
N ASN A 72 5.12 -15.28 -2.08
CA ASN A 72 6.53 -15.64 -1.94
C ASN A 72 6.74 -17.01 -2.59
N GLN A 73 7.55 -17.07 -3.64
CA GLN A 73 7.93 -18.31 -4.31
C GLN A 73 9.43 -18.51 -4.12
N ASP A 74 9.84 -19.51 -3.33
CA ASP A 74 11.23 -19.88 -3.10
C ASP A 74 12.15 -18.70 -2.68
N GLY A 75 11.61 -17.80 -1.86
CA GLY A 75 12.32 -16.61 -1.38
C GLY A 75 12.18 -15.39 -2.28
N ALA A 76 11.70 -15.54 -3.53
CA ALA A 76 11.41 -14.43 -4.43
C ALA A 76 10.01 -13.86 -4.14
N GLY A 77 9.94 -12.59 -3.75
CA GLY A 77 8.68 -11.89 -3.58
C GLY A 77 8.11 -11.44 -4.94
N VAL A 78 6.82 -11.68 -5.16
CA VAL A 78 6.12 -11.24 -6.38
C VAL A 78 4.78 -10.62 -5.99
N ILE A 79 4.49 -9.44 -6.55
CA ILE A 79 3.18 -8.82 -6.56
C ILE A 79 2.55 -9.10 -7.93
N ALA A 80 1.45 -9.84 -7.94
CA ALA A 80 0.66 -10.10 -9.14
C ALA A 80 -0.50 -9.11 -9.21
N VAL A 81 -0.50 -8.23 -10.22
CA VAL A 81 -1.44 -7.11 -10.33
C VAL A 81 -2.28 -7.22 -11.62
N PRO A 82 -3.62 -7.06 -11.55
CA PRO A 82 -4.45 -6.93 -12.74
C PRO A 82 -3.95 -5.84 -13.69
N ASP A 83 -4.20 -6.00 -15.00
CA ASP A 83 -3.95 -4.90 -15.94
C ASP A 83 -4.91 -3.74 -15.68
N ARG A 84 -4.46 -2.51 -15.91
CA ARG A 84 -5.24 -1.27 -15.76
C ARG A 84 -6.54 -1.31 -16.55
N ASP A 85 -6.49 -1.87 -17.76
CA ASP A 85 -7.65 -1.97 -18.64
C ASP A 85 -8.71 -2.93 -18.09
N THR A 86 -8.32 -3.83 -17.19
CA THR A 86 -9.22 -4.79 -16.52
C THR A 86 -9.68 -4.32 -15.14
N ALA A 87 -8.86 -3.52 -14.45
CA ALA A 87 -9.11 -3.04 -13.10
C ALA A 87 -8.34 -1.73 -12.84
N ASP A 88 -9.03 -0.60 -12.96
CA ASP A 88 -8.46 0.74 -12.79
C ASP A 88 -7.91 1.00 -11.37
N TRP A 89 -8.45 0.29 -10.37
CA TRP A 89 -8.04 0.36 -8.97
C TRP A 89 -6.70 -0.34 -8.70
N ALA A 90 -6.28 -1.29 -9.54
CA ALA A 90 -5.19 -2.21 -9.24
C ALA A 90 -3.80 -1.55 -9.24
N LEU A 91 -3.60 -0.54 -10.09
CA LEU A 91 -2.35 0.23 -10.21
C LEU A 91 -2.39 1.54 -9.40
N ARG A 92 -2.88 1.46 -8.16
CA ARG A 92 -2.88 2.56 -7.19
C ARG A 92 -1.78 2.41 -6.16
N GLU A 93 -1.28 3.54 -5.68
CA GLU A 93 -0.21 3.59 -4.69
C GLU A 93 -0.55 2.81 -3.41
N LEU A 94 -1.72 3.04 -2.82
CA LEU A 94 -2.10 2.34 -1.59
C LEU A 94 -2.24 0.82 -1.81
N VAL A 95 -2.64 0.39 -3.00
CA VAL A 95 -2.67 -1.04 -3.36
C VAL A 95 -1.26 -1.60 -3.42
N MET A 96 -0.32 -0.90 -4.07
CA MET A 96 1.07 -1.36 -4.10
C MET A 96 1.68 -1.42 -2.69
N LEU A 97 1.42 -0.41 -1.85
CA LEU A 97 1.90 -0.40 -0.46
C LEU A 97 1.27 -1.52 0.39
N HIS A 98 -0.01 -1.88 0.14
CA HIS A 98 -0.63 -3.03 0.77
C HIS A 98 0.15 -4.32 0.48
N GLU A 99 0.50 -4.54 -0.78
CA GLU A 99 1.25 -5.73 -1.17
C GLU A 99 2.72 -5.69 -0.72
N VAL A 100 3.34 -4.51 -0.68
CA VAL A 100 4.66 -4.33 -0.06
C VAL A 100 4.60 -4.65 1.44
N ALA A 101 3.54 -4.27 2.15
CA ALA A 101 3.40 -4.61 3.57
C ALA A 101 3.32 -6.13 3.79
N HIS A 102 2.65 -6.88 2.91
CA HIS A 102 2.69 -8.36 2.95
C HIS A 102 4.10 -8.91 2.69
N HIS A 103 4.89 -8.24 1.85
CA HIS A 103 6.28 -8.62 1.65
C HIS A 103 7.14 -8.38 2.91
N LEU A 104 6.94 -7.24 3.59
CA LEU A 104 7.67 -6.83 4.78
C LEU A 104 7.24 -7.61 6.05
N CYS A 105 5.99 -8.06 6.09
CA CYS A 105 5.41 -8.77 7.23
C CYS A 105 4.71 -10.06 6.77
N ARG A 106 5.34 -11.20 7.05
CA ARG A 106 4.83 -12.54 6.74
C ARG A 106 4.15 -13.23 7.94
N ALA A 107 3.75 -12.45 8.94
CA ALA A 107 3.06 -12.98 10.11
C ALA A 107 1.66 -13.51 9.74
N GLU A 108 1.21 -14.51 10.47
CA GLU A 108 -0.14 -15.07 10.37
C GLU A 108 -1.02 -14.56 11.52
N PRO A 109 -2.31 -14.25 11.30
CA PRO A 109 -2.99 -14.23 10.01
C PRO A 109 -2.52 -13.06 9.11
N PRO A 110 -2.74 -13.10 7.78
CA PRO A 110 -2.12 -12.15 6.84
C PRO A 110 -2.48 -10.68 7.08
N HIS A 111 -3.63 -10.41 7.72
CA HIS A 111 -4.09 -9.07 8.11
C HIS A 111 -4.21 -8.92 9.63
N GLY A 112 -3.36 -9.65 10.37
CA GLY A 112 -3.21 -9.57 11.82
C GLY A 112 -2.56 -8.28 12.29
N ARG A 113 -2.27 -8.22 13.60
CA ARG A 113 -1.77 -7.01 14.28
C ARG A 113 -0.47 -6.49 13.68
N GLU A 114 0.44 -7.42 13.39
CA GLU A 114 1.76 -7.16 12.83
C GLU A 114 1.67 -6.58 11.42
N PHE A 115 0.75 -7.10 10.60
CA PHE A 115 0.46 -6.53 9.29
C PHE A 115 -0.09 -5.12 9.40
N VAL A 116 -1.08 -4.91 10.29
CA VAL A 116 -1.69 -3.59 10.50
C VAL A 116 -0.66 -2.57 10.96
N ALA A 117 0.21 -2.92 11.91
CA ALA A 117 1.31 -2.06 12.32
C ALA A 117 2.24 -1.74 11.14
N THR A 118 2.57 -2.76 10.33
CA THR A 118 3.45 -2.62 9.16
C THR A 118 2.86 -1.70 8.08
N ILE A 119 1.60 -1.89 7.67
CA ILE A 119 0.98 -1.05 6.63
C ILE A 119 0.78 0.39 7.11
N CYS A 120 0.45 0.60 8.38
CA CYS A 120 0.32 1.94 8.95
C CYS A 120 1.65 2.68 8.99
N GLU A 121 2.73 2.02 9.44
CA GLU A 121 4.06 2.60 9.48
C GLU A 121 4.61 2.83 8.07
N LEU A 122 4.43 1.88 7.14
CA LEU A 122 4.87 2.00 5.77
C LEU A 122 4.19 3.18 5.04
N THR A 123 2.87 3.29 5.16
CA THR A 123 2.12 4.39 4.52
C THR A 123 2.42 5.74 5.15
N GLU A 124 2.71 5.80 6.46
CA GLU A 124 3.22 7.01 7.11
C GLU A 124 4.57 7.45 6.53
N LEU A 125 5.50 6.51 6.36
CA LEU A 125 6.83 6.80 5.84
C LEU A 125 6.82 7.20 4.36
N VAL A 126 5.91 6.64 3.57
CA VAL A 126 5.91 6.81 2.10
C VAL A 126 4.94 7.89 1.63
N MET A 127 3.70 7.88 2.12
CA MET A 127 2.66 8.82 1.66
C MET A 127 2.53 10.03 2.59
N GLY A 128 2.78 9.85 3.89
CA GLY A 128 2.72 10.90 4.90
C GLY A 128 1.92 10.51 6.14
N PRO A 129 2.10 11.25 7.24
CA PRO A 129 1.52 10.93 8.55
C PRO A 129 -0.02 10.90 8.54
N GLU A 130 -0.67 11.67 7.67
CA GLU A 130 -2.13 11.70 7.54
C GLU A 130 -2.69 10.35 7.09
N VAL A 131 -2.04 9.69 6.13
CA VAL A 131 -2.48 8.37 5.63
C VAL A 131 -2.25 7.30 6.69
N GLY A 132 -1.08 7.30 7.33
CA GLY A 132 -0.78 6.37 8.42
C GLY A 132 -1.76 6.52 9.59
N HIS A 133 -2.10 7.75 9.97
CA HIS A 133 -3.09 8.02 11.02
C HIS A 133 -4.47 7.47 10.66
N VAL A 134 -4.94 7.74 9.44
CA VAL A 134 -6.22 7.25 8.95
C VAL A 134 -6.29 5.73 9.02
N LEU A 135 -5.27 5.03 8.50
CA LEU A 135 -5.26 3.57 8.48
C LEU A 135 -5.28 2.99 9.90
N ARG A 136 -4.50 3.56 10.83
CA ARG A 136 -4.52 3.14 12.24
C ARG A 136 -5.92 3.21 12.84
N VAL A 137 -6.62 4.32 12.60
CA VAL A 137 -7.98 4.51 13.15
C VAL A 137 -8.99 3.58 12.48
N VAL A 138 -8.88 3.37 11.16
CA VAL A 138 -9.75 2.42 10.43
C VAL A 138 -9.54 1.00 10.93
N TYR A 139 -8.31 0.50 11.02
CA TYR A 139 -8.05 -0.85 11.51
C TYR A 139 -8.42 -1.04 12.98
N ALA A 140 -8.19 -0.04 13.83
CA ALA A 140 -8.60 -0.09 15.23
C ALA A 140 -10.13 -0.20 15.39
N LYS A 141 -10.90 0.37 14.46
CA LYS A 141 -12.37 0.22 14.40
C LYS A 141 -12.82 -1.16 13.98
N GLU A 142 -12.12 -1.79 13.05
CA GLU A 142 -12.36 -3.17 12.62
C GLU A 142 -11.92 -4.21 13.66
N GLY A 143 -11.44 -3.76 14.84
CA GLY A 143 -11.08 -4.62 15.96
C GLY A 143 -9.65 -5.16 15.89
N VAL A 144 -8.84 -4.74 14.90
CA VAL A 144 -7.43 -5.12 14.80
C VAL A 144 -6.59 -4.10 15.55
N ARG A 145 -5.97 -4.54 16.65
CA ARG A 145 -5.07 -3.76 17.52
C ARG A 145 -3.90 -4.64 17.88
#